data_AF-A0A6V7KLL1-F1
#
_entry.id   AF-A0A6V7KLL1-F1
#
_cell.length_a   1.000
_cell.length_b   1.000
_cell.length_c   1.000
_cell.angle_alpha   90.00
_cell.angle_beta   90.00
_cell.angle_gamma   90.00
#
_symmetry.space_group_name_H-M   'P 1'
#
loop_
_entity.id
_entity.type
_entity.pdbx_description
1 polymer ?
#
loop_
_entity_poly.entity_id
_entity_poly.type
_entity_poly.pdbx_seq_one_letter_code
_entity_poly.pdbx_strand_id
1 'polypeptide(L)'
;DLDFNINKQYILATCGDDGSMKFWDIRNSTEPILSRTEHSHWVWSIRINRFHDQLVLTSSSDSRVILSSIPSVSSEPYGQMQNDDETSTLEETA
;
A
#
# COMPACT_ATOMS: atom_id res chain seq x y z
N ASP A 1 -3.39 -1.95 -15.75
CA ASP A 1 -2.22 -1.05 -15.59
C ASP A 1 -1.20 -1.71 -14.67
N LEU A 2 0.04 -1.23 -14.65
CA LEU A 2 1.11 -1.76 -13.80
C LEU A 2 2.07 -0.66 -13.38
N ASP A 3 2.67 -0.80 -12.20
CA ASP A 3 3.63 0.16 -11.67
C ASP A 3 4.73 -0.53 -10.85
N PHE A 4 5.95 0.03 -10.88
CA PHE A 4 7.12 -0.52 -10.20
C PHE A 4 7.47 0.31 -8.97
N ASN A 5 7.83 -0.37 -7.88
CA ASN A 5 8.37 0.32 -6.71
C ASN A 5 9.83 0.73 -6.98
N ILE A 6 10.13 2.03 -6.84
CA ILE A 6 11.48 2.59 -7.04
C ILE A 6 12.38 2.26 -5.84
N ASN A 7 11.82 2.17 -4.64
CA ASN A 7 12.54 1.85 -3.41
C ASN A 7 12.84 0.35 -3.31
N LYS A 8 11.92 -0.49 -3.79
CA LYS A 8 12.12 -1.94 -3.93
C LYS A 8 12.05 -2.35 -5.39
N GLN A 9 13.23 -2.44 -6.00
CA GLN A 9 13.43 -2.75 -7.41
C GLN A 9 12.75 -4.05 -7.90
N TYR A 10 12.46 -4.98 -6.98
CA TYR A 10 11.86 -6.27 -7.30
C TYR A 10 10.34 -6.34 -7.11
N ILE A 11 9.69 -5.26 -6.65
CA ILE A 11 8.25 -5.24 -6.42
C ILE A 11 7.52 -4.61 -7.59
N LEU A 12 6.58 -5.38 -8.16
CA LEU A 12 5.69 -4.97 -9.22
C LEU A 12 4.25 -4.97 -8.72
N ALA A 13 3.54 -3.87 -8.90
CA ALA A 13 2.10 -3.78 -8.67
C ALA A 13 1.34 -3.90 -10.00
N THR A 14 0.24 -4.63 -9.97
CA THR A 14 -0.60 -4.91 -11.15
C THR A 14 -2.08 -4.70 -10.86
N CYS A 15 -2.70 -4.11 -11.87
CA CYS A 15 -4.09 -3.79 -12.11
C CYS A 15 -5.00 -4.78 -12.83
N GLY A 16 -6.10 -5.28 -12.25
CA GLY A 16 -7.06 -6.15 -12.96
C GLY A 16 -8.42 -5.52 -13.28
N ASP A 17 -9.11 -6.12 -14.26
CA ASP A 17 -10.55 -5.99 -14.49
C ASP A 17 -11.36 -6.71 -13.40
N ASP A 18 -10.76 -7.65 -12.68
CA ASP A 18 -11.38 -8.30 -11.51
C ASP A 18 -11.52 -7.36 -10.29
N GLY A 19 -11.14 -6.08 -10.41
CA GLY A 19 -11.17 -5.13 -9.29
C GLY A 19 -10.05 -5.37 -8.28
N SER A 20 -9.14 -6.31 -8.56
CA SER A 20 -8.04 -6.66 -7.68
C SER A 20 -6.76 -5.93 -8.06
N MET A 21 -6.00 -5.56 -7.03
CA MET A 21 -4.60 -5.22 -7.14
C MET A 21 -3.75 -6.39 -6.65
N LYS A 22 -2.70 -6.71 -7.40
CA LYS A 22 -1.76 -7.78 -7.04
C LYS A 22 -0.34 -7.26 -7.04
N PHE A 23 0.42 -7.67 -6.04
CA PHE A 23 1.83 -7.36 -5.89
C PHE A 23 2.66 -8.61 -6.11
N TRP A 24 3.77 -8.46 -6.83
CA TRP A 24 4.62 -9.54 -7.29
C TRP A 24 6.07 -9.24 -6.93
N ASP A 25 6.81 -10.26 -6.51
CA ASP A 25 8.28 -10.21 -6.47
C ASP A 25 8.79 -10.77 -7.80
N ILE A 26 9.51 -9.98 -8.59
CA ILE A 26 10.04 -10.47 -9.87
C ILE A 26 11.08 -11.59 -9.71
N ARG A 27 11.64 -11.77 -8.50
CA ARG A 27 12.55 -12.88 -8.19
C ARG A 27 11.78 -14.17 -7.90
N ASN A 28 10.53 -14.07 -7.48
CA ASN A 28 9.65 -15.20 -7.23
C ASN A 28 8.25 -14.93 -7.80
N SER A 29 8.09 -15.14 -9.11
CA SER A 29 6.84 -14.90 -9.83
C SER A 29 5.81 -16.02 -9.71
N THR A 30 6.06 -17.05 -8.88
CA THR A 30 5.14 -18.19 -8.75
C THR A 30 3.86 -17.83 -8.02
N GLU A 31 3.92 -16.91 -7.05
CA GLU A 31 2.78 -16.46 -6.29
C GLU A 31 2.80 -14.94 -6.06
N PRO A 32 1.63 -14.27 -6.08
CA PRO A 32 1.57 -12.88 -5.69
C PRO A 32 1.84 -12.75 -4.20
N ILE A 33 2.72 -11.81 -3.83
CA ILE A 33 3.04 -11.47 -2.43
C ILE A 33 1.76 -11.05 -1.71
N LEU A 34 0.91 -10.30 -2.41
CA LEU A 34 -0.34 -9.78 -1.89
C LEU A 34 -1.35 -9.65 -3.01
N SER A 35 -2.58 -10.07 -2.75
CA SER A 35 -3.74 -9.81 -3.60
C SER A 35 -4.79 -9.10 -2.74
N ARG A 36 -5.25 -7.94 -3.20
CA ARG A 36 -6.27 -7.16 -2.49
C ARG A 36 -7.35 -6.73 -3.45
N THR A 37 -8.60 -6.97 -3.10
CA THR A 37 -9.76 -6.57 -3.90
C THR A 37 -10.54 -5.55 -3.09
N GLU A 38 -10.29 -4.27 -3.37
CA GLU A 38 -10.93 -3.15 -2.66
C GLU A 38 -11.96 -2.44 -3.53
N HIS A 39 -11.88 -2.60 -4.85
CA HIS A 39 -12.81 -2.01 -5.80
C HIS A 39 -13.88 -3.02 -6.19
N SER A 40 -15.09 -2.49 -6.46
CA SER A 40 -16.21 -3.31 -6.94
C SER A 40 -16.22 -3.47 -8.47
N HIS A 41 -15.31 -2.79 -9.16
CA HIS A 41 -15.23 -2.75 -10.62
C HIS A 41 -13.77 -2.62 -11.08
N TRP A 42 -13.60 -2.65 -12.41
CA TRP A 42 -12.31 -2.65 -13.11
C TRP A 42 -11.40 -1.52 -12.64
N VAL A 43 -10.17 -1.86 -12.25
CA VAL A 43 -9.17 -0.88 -11.86
C VAL A 43 -8.39 -0.47 -13.10
N TRP A 44 -8.51 0.80 -13.46
CA TRP A 44 -7.88 1.34 -14.66
C TRP A 44 -6.45 1.78 -14.43
N SER A 45 -6.12 2.25 -13.22
CA SER A 45 -4.78 2.71 -12.91
C SER A 45 -4.36 2.37 -11.48
N ILE A 46 -3.07 2.08 -11.33
CA ILE A 46 -2.41 1.80 -10.06
C ILE A 46 -1.11 2.58 -10.00
N ARG A 47 -0.87 3.30 -8.90
CA ARG A 47 0.34 4.10 -8.69
C ARG A 47 0.86 3.91 -7.28
N ILE A 48 2.14 3.62 -7.17
CA ILE A 48 2.84 3.56 -5.89
C ILE A 48 3.45 4.93 -5.61
N ASN A 49 3.32 5.40 -4.37
CA ASN A 49 3.99 6.63 -3.97
C ASN A 49 5.51 6.40 -3.91
N ARG A 50 6.27 7.30 -4.55
CA ARG A 50 7.74 7.22 -4.63
C ARG A 50 8.44 7.52 -3.31
N PHE A 51 7.83 8.34 -2.45
CA PHE A 51 8.40 8.72 -1.15
C PHE A 51 8.01 7.73 -0.06
N HIS A 52 6.71 7.41 0.04
CA HIS A 52 6.18 6.45 0.99
C HIS A 52 5.66 5.23 0.24
N ASP A 53 6.53 4.25 0.04
CA ASP A 53 6.20 3.06 -0.75
C ASP A 53 5.18 2.11 -0.11
N GLN A 54 4.81 2.37 1.15
CA GLN A 54 3.63 1.79 1.79
C GLN A 54 2.31 2.27 1.17
N LEU A 55 2.29 3.42 0.50
CA LEU A 55 1.06 4.02 -0.02
C LEU A 55 0.87 3.67 -1.49
N VAL A 56 -0.27 3.04 -1.78
CA VAL A 56 -0.67 2.66 -3.13
C VAL A 56 -2.01 3.27 -3.44
N LEU A 57 -2.11 3.89 -4.61
CA LEU A 57 -3.30 4.59 -5.07
C LEU A 57 -3.87 3.84 -6.27
N THR A 58 -5.14 3.47 -6.19
CA THR A 58 -5.87 2.81 -7.27
C THR A 58 -7.07 3.62 -7.68
N SER A 59 -7.34 3.62 -8.98
CA SER A 59 -8.48 4.30 -9.58
C SER A 59 -9.31 3.30 -10.39
N SER A 60 -10.60 3.25 -10.12
CA SER A 60 -11.53 2.26 -10.69
C SER A 60 -12.70 2.92 -11.41
N SER A 61 -13.37 2.11 -12.25
CA SER A 61 -14.60 2.48 -12.94
C SER A 61 -15.79 2.72 -12.00
N ASP A 62 -15.68 2.31 -10.73
CA ASP A 62 -16.68 2.58 -9.68
C ASP A 62 -16.71 4.06 -9.24
N SER A 63 -15.99 4.94 -9.96
CA SER A 63 -15.83 6.37 -9.64
C SER A 63 -15.16 6.62 -8.29
N ARG A 64 -14.44 5.64 -7.76
CA ARG A 64 -13.67 5.78 -6.52
C ARG A 64 -12.18 5.71 -6.80
N VAL A 65 -11.46 6.52 -6.05
CA VAL A 65 -10.02 6.43 -5.90
C VAL A 65 -9.76 5.98 -4.47
N ILE A 66 -9.03 4.89 -4.31
CA ILE A 66 -8.71 4.33 -3.00
C ILE A 66 -7.22 4.51 -2.78
N LEU A 67 -6.87 5.06 -1.62
CA LEU A 67 -5.50 5.10 -1.11
C LEU A 67 -5.37 4.00 -0.06
N SER A 68 -4.51 3.03 -0.34
CA SER A 68 -4.33 1.84 0.48
C SER A 68 -2.93 1.86 1.08
N SER A 69 -2.86 1.69 2.40
CA SER A 69 -1.60 1.49 3.11
C SER A 69 -1.27 0.01 3.16
N ILE A 70 -0.14 -0.37 2.57
CA ILE A 70 0.32 -1.75 2.41
C ILE A 70 1.75 -1.84 2.94
N PRO A 71 1.91 -2.13 4.25
CA PRO A 71 3.23 -2.24 4.87
C PRO A 71 4.09 -3.35 4.26
N SER A 72 3.48 -4.43 3.77
CA SER A 72 4.20 -5.58 3.20
C SER A 72 5.04 -5.24 1.98
N VAL A 73 4.69 -4.17 1.25
CA VAL A 73 5.47 -3.69 0.10
C VAL A 73 6.41 -2.54 0.46
N SER A 74 6.40 -2.07 1.71
CA SER A 74 7.21 -0.95 2.17
C SER A 74 8.65 -1.33 2.47
N SER A 75 9.57 -0.41 2.18
CA SER A 75 11.01 -0.53 2.42
C SER A 75 11.43 -0.05 3.80
N GLU A 76 10.62 0.79 4.45
CA GLU A 76 10.91 1.27 5.80
C GLU A 76 10.53 0.20 6.83
N PRO A 77 11.43 -0.18 7.76
CA PRO A 77 11.04 -1.00 8.89
C PRO A 77 9.99 -0.22 9.70
N TYR A 78 8.92 -0.90 10.10
CA TYR A 78 7.86 -0.37 10.96
C TYR A 78 8.50 0.23 12.24
N GLY A 79 8.78 1.53 12.24
CA GLY A 79 9.79 2.08 13.15
C GLY A 79 9.71 3.58 13.32
N GLN A 80 8.49 4.12 13.49
CA GLN A 80 8.17 5.31 14.30
C GLN A 80 6.71 5.72 14.04
N MET A 81 5.77 4.97 14.62
CA MET A 81 4.63 5.63 15.26
C MET A 81 4.77 5.25 16.73
N GLN A 82 5.58 6.03 17.46
CA GLN A 82 5.44 6.05 18.91
C GLN A 82 4.02 6.53 19.20
N ASN A 83 3.33 5.77 20.05
CA ASN A 83 2.08 6.19 20.66
C ASN A 83 2.37 7.47 21.46
N ASP A 84 2.14 8.64 20.88
CA ASP A 84 2.22 9.93 21.57
C ASP A 84 0.92 10.24 22.35
N ASP A 85 0.18 9.23 22.81
CA ASP A 85 -1.14 9.41 23.43
C ASP A 85 -1.28 8.89 24.88
N GLU A 86 -0.20 8.55 25.60
CA GLU A 86 -0.32 8.16 27.04
C GLU A 86 0.70 8.79 28.00
N THR A 87 0.96 10.10 27.94
CA THR A 87 1.68 10.81 29.03
C THR A 87 1.18 12.24 29.29
N SER A 88 -0.12 12.42 29.51
CA SER A 88 -0.66 13.74 29.91
C SER A 88 -1.76 13.72 30.98
N THR A 89 -1.67 12.84 32.00
CA THR A 89 -2.60 12.90 33.15
C THR A 89 -2.01 12.65 34.55
N LEU A 90 -0.72 12.87 34.84
CA LEU A 90 -0.20 12.68 36.21
C LEU A 90 0.72 13.79 36.77
N GLU A 91 0.65 15.02 36.28
CA GLU A 91 1.20 16.17 37.03
C GLU A 91 0.20 17.33 37.07
N GLU A 92 -0.80 17.20 37.93
CA GLU A 92 -1.40 18.39 38.56
C GLU A 92 -1.74 18.08 40.02
N THR A 93 -1.21 18.92 40.92
CA THR A 93 -1.50 19.10 42.36
C THR A 93 -0.74 18.21 43.37
N ALA A 94 0.49 18.66 43.67
CA ALA A 94 0.99 18.74 45.05
C ALA A 94 0.57 20.07 45.67
#